data_AF-A0A930EET5-F1
#
_entry.id   AF-A0A930EET5-F1
#
_cell.length_a   1.000
_cell.length_b   1.000
_cell.length_c   1.000
_cell.angle_alpha   90.00
_cell.angle_beta   90.00
_cell.angle_gamma   90.00
#
_symmetry.space_group_name_H-M   'P 1'
#
loop_
_entity.id
_entity.type
_entity.pdbx_description
1 polymer ?
#
loop_
_entity_poly.entity_id
_entity_poly.type
_entity_poly.pdbx_seq_one_letter_code
_entity_poly.pdbx_strand_id
1 'polypeptide(L)'
;MSNDNVKTPEQEQPELTAEEISEQRQIRREKLQELREMGRDPFVQETYNVTAHSKDIKDNYDALEDQEVAIAGRIMSKRIMGKAAFFDVQDKQGRIQCYVKRDDI
;
A
#
# COMPACT_ATOMS: atom_id res chain seq x y z
N MET A 1 14.93 37.31 -4.90
CA MET A 1 14.00 36.75 -3.90
C MET A 1 13.87 35.29 -4.20
N SER A 2 14.39 34.48 -3.29
CA SER A 2 14.70 33.05 -3.40
C SER A 2 13.47 32.19 -3.70
N ASN A 3 13.60 31.26 -4.64
CA ASN A 3 12.82 30.03 -4.63
C ASN A 3 13.77 28.90 -4.29
N ASP A 4 13.84 28.59 -3.00
CA ASP A 4 14.51 27.42 -2.45
C ASP A 4 13.84 26.16 -2.99
N ASN A 5 14.42 25.58 -4.04
CA ASN A 5 14.10 24.25 -4.49
C ASN A 5 14.62 23.27 -3.43
N VAL A 6 13.77 22.95 -2.45
CA VAL A 6 14.00 21.89 -1.47
C VAL A 6 14.15 20.58 -2.25
N LYS A 7 15.40 20.24 -2.58
CA LYS A 7 15.77 18.90 -3.02
C LYS A 7 15.32 17.94 -1.92
N THR A 8 14.27 17.18 -2.19
CA THR A 8 13.95 15.97 -1.43
C THR A 8 15.23 15.14 -1.40
N PRO A 9 15.77 14.74 -0.24
CA PRO A 9 16.95 13.89 -0.21
C PRO A 9 16.58 12.57 -0.88
N GLU A 10 17.19 12.31 -2.04
CA GLU A 10 17.20 11.00 -2.68
C GLU A 10 17.89 10.05 -1.69
N GLN A 11 17.09 9.34 -0.91
CA GLN A 11 17.58 8.25 -0.08
C GLN A 11 18.06 7.16 -1.04
N GLU A 12 19.37 7.03 -1.20
CA GLU A 12 20.02 5.86 -1.82
C GLU A 12 19.47 4.61 -1.14
N GLN A 13 18.56 3.93 -1.81
CA GLN A 13 18.15 2.59 -1.39
C GLN A 13 19.36 1.69 -1.66
N PRO A 14 19.89 0.97 -0.64
CA PRO A 14 21.00 0.06 -0.87
C PRO A 14 20.60 -0.95 -1.94
N GLU A 15 21.40 -1.05 -3.00
CA GLU A 15 21.22 -2.09 -4.00
C GLU A 15 21.39 -3.46 -3.34
N LEU A 16 20.33 -4.27 -3.36
CA LEU A 16 20.33 -5.60 -2.78
C LEU A 16 21.32 -6.50 -3.53
N THR A 17 22.06 -7.31 -2.79
CA THR A 17 22.93 -8.34 -3.37
C THR A 17 22.11 -9.42 -4.09
N ALA A 18 22.75 -10.16 -5.00
CA ALA A 18 22.09 -11.26 -5.72
C ALA A 18 21.52 -12.34 -4.78
N GLU A 19 22.20 -12.58 -3.66
CA GLU A 19 21.77 -13.53 -2.61
C GLU A 19 20.51 -13.03 -1.90
N GLU A 20 20.48 -11.77 -1.45
CA GLU A 20 19.30 -11.17 -0.80
C GLU A 20 18.09 -11.10 -1.73
N ILE A 21 18.30 -10.86 -3.03
CA ILE A 21 17.23 -10.91 -4.05
C ILE A 21 16.65 -12.33 -4.15
N SER A 22 17.51 -13.35 -4.08
CA SER A 22 17.07 -14.76 -4.11
C SER A 22 16.23 -15.10 -2.88
N GLU A 23 16.71 -14.74 -1.69
CA GLU A 23 15.98 -14.94 -0.43
C GLU A 23 14.63 -14.21 -0.43
N GLN A 24 14.59 -12.95 -0.86
CA GLN A 24 13.35 -12.19 -0.93
C GLN A 24 12.33 -12.84 -1.89
N ARG A 25 12.79 -13.39 -3.01
CA ARG A 25 11.93 -14.12 -3.96
C ARG A 25 11.39 -15.41 -3.33
N GLN A 26 12.22 -16.12 -2.57
CA GLN A 26 11.80 -17.33 -1.87
C GLN A 26 10.70 -17.01 -0.83
N ILE A 27 10.93 -16.02 0.04
CA ILE A 27 9.95 -15.58 1.05
C ILE A 27 8.62 -15.16 0.39
N ARG A 28 8.66 -14.50 -0.77
CA ARG A 28 7.44 -14.12 -1.50
C ARG A 28 6.67 -15.33 -2.04
N ARG A 29 7.36 -16.39 -2.46
CA ARG A 29 6.73 -17.64 -2.93
C ARG A 29 6.10 -18.41 -1.78
N GLU A 30 6.79 -18.51 -0.65
CA GLU A 30 6.27 -19.16 0.56
C GLU A 30 4.98 -18.47 1.03
N LYS A 31 4.98 -17.14 1.11
CA LYS A 31 3.77 -16.36 1.44
C LYS A 31 2.62 -16.56 0.45
N LEU A 32 2.93 -16.70 -0.85
CA LEU A 32 1.91 -16.98 -1.86
C LEU A 32 1.31 -18.36 -1.65
N GLN A 33 2.13 -19.36 -1.32
CA GLN A 33 1.66 -20.72 -1.02
C GLN A 33 0.76 -20.73 0.22
N GLU A 34 1.17 -20.09 1.32
CA GLU A 34 0.35 -19.97 2.53
C GLU A 34 -1.01 -19.31 2.24
N LEU A 35 -1.04 -18.23 1.44
CA LEU A 35 -2.29 -17.58 1.06
C LEU A 35 -3.23 -18.51 0.27
N ARG A 36 -2.66 -19.33 -0.62
CA ARG A 36 -3.42 -20.34 -1.38
C ARG A 36 -3.97 -21.45 -0.48
N GLU A 37 -3.16 -21.93 0.46
CA GLU A 37 -3.57 -22.96 1.44
C GLU A 37 -4.69 -22.45 2.36
N MET A 38 -4.71 -21.15 2.67
CA MET A 38 -5.80 -20.49 3.38
C MET A 38 -7.07 -20.27 2.53
N GLY A 39 -7.09 -20.72 1.27
CA GLY A 39 -8.21 -20.53 0.34
C GLY A 39 -8.36 -19.09 -0.18
N ARG A 40 -7.34 -18.25 0.00
CA ARG A 40 -7.30 -16.83 -0.41
C ARG A 40 -6.34 -16.64 -1.58
N ASP A 41 -6.52 -17.38 -2.67
CA ASP A 41 -5.66 -17.24 -3.85
C ASP A 41 -5.88 -15.88 -4.53
N PRO A 42 -4.88 -14.97 -4.52
CA PRO A 42 -5.01 -13.64 -5.11
C PRO A 42 -5.19 -13.65 -6.64
N PHE A 43 -4.91 -14.76 -7.33
CA PHE A 43 -5.04 -14.87 -8.77
C PHE A 43 -6.36 -15.50 -9.24
N VAL A 44 -7.21 -15.95 -8.31
CA VAL A 44 -8.55 -16.47 -8.65
C VAL A 44 -9.60 -15.38 -8.56
N GLN A 45 -9.49 -14.48 -7.58
CA GLN A 45 -10.34 -13.30 -7.44
C GLN A 45 -9.61 -12.06 -7.98
N GLU A 46 -9.57 -11.92 -9.30
CA GLU A 46 -8.82 -10.84 -9.97
C GLU A 46 -9.51 -9.48 -9.87
N THR A 47 -10.81 -9.45 -9.54
CA THR A 47 -11.61 -8.22 -9.54
C THR A 47 -12.03 -7.82 -8.13
N TYR A 48 -11.77 -6.57 -7.78
CA TYR A 48 -12.26 -5.92 -6.57
C TYR A 48 -13.08 -4.69 -6.97
N ASN A 49 -14.26 -4.53 -6.38
CA ASN A 49 -15.11 -3.38 -6.70
C ASN A 49 -14.62 -2.14 -5.94
N VAL A 50 -14.07 -1.18 -6.68
CA VAL A 50 -13.60 0.10 -6.13
C VAL A 50 -14.71 1.14 -6.24
N THR A 51 -14.95 1.90 -5.17
CA THR A 51 -15.95 2.97 -5.16
C THR A 51 -15.33 4.35 -5.38
N ALA A 52 -14.04 4.53 -5.05
CA ALA A 52 -13.36 5.80 -5.19
C ALA A 52 -11.86 5.60 -5.50
N HIS A 53 -11.25 6.62 -6.08
CA HIS A 53 -9.80 6.72 -6.23
C HIS A 53 -9.19 7.71 -5.25
N SER A 54 -7.88 7.62 -5.07
CA SER A 54 -7.09 8.38 -4.10
C SER A 54 -7.21 9.88 -4.28
N LYS A 55 -7.38 10.37 -5.51
CA LYS A 55 -7.59 11.79 -5.79
C LYS A 55 -9.03 12.20 -5.54
N ASP A 56 -10.00 11.39 -5.97
CA ASP A 56 -11.43 11.66 -5.73
C ASP A 56 -11.74 11.81 -4.23
N ILE A 57 -11.11 10.98 -3.37
CA ILE A 57 -11.25 11.05 -1.91
C ILE A 57 -10.65 12.33 -1.34
N LYS A 58 -9.50 12.76 -1.86
CA LYS A 58 -8.82 13.98 -1.37
C LYS A 58 -9.54 15.23 -1.81
N ASP A 59 -10.03 15.26 -3.05
CA ASP A 59 -10.67 16.43 -3.64
C ASP A 59 -12.11 16.58 -3.13
N ASN A 60 -12.79 15.48 -2.75
CA ASN A 60 -14.18 15.49 -2.25
C ASN A 60 -14.30 15.03 -0.80
N TYR A 61 -13.29 15.29 0.03
CA TYR A 61 -13.27 14.85 1.43
C TYR A 61 -14.55 15.27 2.18
N ASP A 62 -14.95 16.53 2.08
CA ASP A 62 -16.12 17.08 2.78
C ASP A 62 -17.44 16.36 2.42
N ALA A 63 -17.56 15.84 1.19
CA ALA A 63 -18.76 15.13 0.74
C ALA A 63 -18.74 13.64 1.08
N LEU A 64 -17.54 13.09 1.29
CA LEU A 64 -17.29 11.68 1.61
C LEU A 64 -17.01 11.45 3.09
N GLU A 65 -17.10 12.51 3.91
CA GLU A 65 -17.02 12.41 5.35
C GLU A 65 -18.09 11.42 5.86
N ASP A 66 -17.67 10.53 6.77
CA ASP A 66 -18.48 9.42 7.31
C ASP A 66 -19.02 8.40 6.28
N GLN A 67 -18.53 8.41 5.04
CA GLN A 67 -18.90 7.41 4.04
C GLN A 67 -17.86 6.28 3.93
N GLU A 68 -18.37 5.06 3.75
CA GLU A 68 -17.53 3.91 3.45
C GLU A 68 -17.05 3.97 2.00
N VAL A 69 -15.72 3.93 1.82
CA VAL A 69 -15.08 3.89 0.50
C VAL A 69 -14.20 2.66 0.35
N ALA A 70 -14.24 2.06 -0.84
CA ALA A 70 -13.43 0.92 -1.23
C ALA A 70 -12.40 1.37 -2.27
N ILE A 71 -11.13 1.14 -1.97
CA ILE A 71 -9.99 1.52 -2.81
C ILE A 71 -9.12 0.31 -3.13
N ALA A 72 -8.42 0.36 -4.27
CA ALA A 72 -7.42 -0.64 -4.62
C ALA A 72 -6.19 0.02 -5.26
N GLY A 73 -5.01 -0.52 -4.96
CA GLY A 73 -3.75 -0.03 -5.49
C GLY A 73 -2.53 -0.81 -5.01
N ARG A 74 -1.34 -0.35 -5.39
CA ARG A 74 -0.06 -0.93 -4.98
C ARG A 74 0.36 -0.38 -3.63
N ILE A 75 0.72 -1.26 -2.70
CA ILE A 75 1.35 -0.86 -1.43
C ILE A 75 2.76 -0.36 -1.72
N MET A 76 3.02 0.91 -1.40
CA MET A 76 4.31 1.57 -1.59
C MET A 76 5.14 1.58 -0.31
N SER A 77 4.49 1.83 0.83
CA SER A 77 5.14 1.80 2.14
C SER A 77 4.23 1.09 3.14
N LYS A 78 4.84 0.39 4.11
CA LYS A 78 4.14 -0.24 5.22
C LYS A 78 4.92 0.06 6.50
N ARG A 79 4.25 0.66 7.47
CA ARG A 79 4.79 0.99 8.79
C ARG A 79 3.95 0.30 9.84
N ILE A 80 4.57 -0.58 10.63
CA ILE A 80 3.89 -1.35 11.67
C ILE A 80 4.28 -0.77 13.02
N MET A 81 3.28 -0.35 13.79
CA MET A 81 3.41 0.27 15.11
C MET A 81 2.65 -0.60 16.14
N GLY A 82 3.18 -1.79 16.43
CA GLY A 82 2.57 -2.73 17.36
C GLY A 82 1.17 -3.19 16.93
N LYS A 83 0.13 -2.63 17.56
CA LYS A 83 -1.29 -2.94 17.26
C LYS A 83 -1.88 -2.13 16.11
N ALA A 84 -1.18 -1.11 15.62
CA ALA A 84 -1.61 -0.29 14.50
C ALA A 84 -0.64 -0.42 13.33
N ALA A 85 -1.15 -0.21 12.13
CA ALA A 85 -0.34 -0.16 10.92
C ALA A 85 -0.81 0.98 10.01
N PHE A 86 0.16 1.61 9.37
CA PHE A 86 -0.05 2.61 8.33
C PHE A 86 0.50 2.05 7.03
N PHE A 87 -0.25 2.17 5.95
CA PHE A 87 0.22 1.79 4.63
C PHE A 87 -0.12 2.87 3.63
N ASP A 88 0.83 3.16 2.75
CA ASP A 88 0.58 4.06 1.64
C ASP A 88 0.23 3.23 0.40
N VAL A 89 -0.98 3.42 -0.11
CA VAL A 89 -1.49 2.76 -1.32
C VAL A 89 -1.44 3.74 -2.47
N GLN A 90 -0.81 3.33 -3.58
CA GLN A 90 -0.77 4.07 -4.83
C GLN A 90 -1.70 3.45 -5.86
N ASP A 91 -2.65 4.24 -6.35
CA ASP A 91 -3.55 3.86 -7.43
C ASP A 91 -3.21 4.61 -8.73
N LYS A 92 -4.11 4.60 -9.71
CA LYS A 92 -3.91 5.27 -11.00
C LYS A 92 -3.84 6.79 -10.89
N GLN A 93 -4.46 7.39 -9.89
CA GLN A 93 -4.63 8.85 -9.80
C GLN A 93 -3.72 9.49 -8.74
N GLY A 94 -3.17 8.70 -7.82
CA GLY A 94 -2.34 9.22 -6.76
C GLY A 94 -1.99 8.21 -5.67
N ARG A 95 -1.68 8.73 -4.49
CA ARG A 95 -1.31 7.97 -3.30
C ARG A 95 -2.19 8.37 -2.13
N ILE A 96 -2.74 7.41 -1.41
CA ILE A 96 -3.51 7.62 -0.18
C ILE A 96 -2.91 6.80 0.97
N GLN A 97 -2.96 7.34 2.18
CA GLN A 97 -2.53 6.63 3.38
C GLN A 97 -3.73 5.95 4.01
N CYS A 98 -3.58 4.67 4.33
CA CYS A 98 -4.58 3.90 5.06
C CYS A 98 -4.06 3.64 6.47
N TYR A 99 -4.99 3.69 7.42
CA TYR A 99 -4.76 3.37 8.80
C TYR A 99 -5.55 2.13 9.18
N VAL A 100 -4.90 1.19 9.87
CA VAL A 100 -5.53 -0.05 10.33
C VAL A 100 -5.10 -0.35 11.75
N LYS A 101 -6.08 -0.64 12.61
CA LYS A 101 -5.87 -1.20 13.95
C LYS A 101 -6.26 -2.66 13.96
N ARG A 102 -5.53 -3.45 14.74
CA ARG A 102 -5.84 -4.87 14.94
C ARG A 102 -7.21 -5.10 15.60
N ASP A 103 -7.65 -4.16 16.45
CA ASP A 103 -8.91 -4.29 17.19
C ASP A 103 -10.14 -3.95 16.32
N ASP A 104 -9.92 -3.37 15.12
CA ASP A 104 -10.98 -2.95 14.19
C ASP A 104 -11.18 -3.96 13.02
N ILE A 105 -10.49 -5.11 13.02
CA ILE A 105 -10.58 -6.20 12.03
C ILE A 105 -10.96 -7.52 12.72
#